data_AF-A0A239SGK6-F1
#
_entry.id   AF-A0A239SGK6-F1
#
_cell.length_a   1.000
_cell.length_b   1.000
_cell.length_c   1.000
_cell.angle_alpha   90.00
_cell.angle_beta   90.00
_cell.angle_gamma   90.00
#
_symmetry.space_group_name_H-M   'P 1'
#
loop_
_entity.id
_entity.type
_entity.pdbx_description
1 polymer ?
#
loop_
_entity_poly.entity_id
_entity_poly.type
_entity_poly.pdbx_seq_one_letter_code
_entity_poly.pdbx_strand_id
1 'polypeptide(L)' 'MLSHHEFATLMLVKDAPEQVELDRPDLESLLESKLIEWEELETGAKSPRLTVQGKYFLQAVA' A
#
# COMPACT_ATOMS: atom_id res chain seq x y z
N MET A 1 -11.21 0.33 10.49
CA MET A 1 -11.80 0.25 9.14
C MET A 1 -11.06 1.25 8.29
N LEU A 2 -10.70 0.91 7.05
CA LEU A 2 -10.05 1.87 6.15
C LEU A 2 -11.05 2.96 5.73
N SER A 3 -10.59 4.21 5.71
CA SER A 3 -11.26 5.30 5.03
C SER A 3 -11.23 5.10 3.51
N HIS A 4 -12.04 5.88 2.78
CA HIS A 4 -12.06 5.85 1.32
C HIS A 4 -10.70 6.20 0.70
N HIS A 5 -9.95 7.12 1.32
CA HIS A 5 -8.63 7.52 0.85
C HIS A 5 -7.58 6.43 1.05
N GLU A 6 -7.55 5.81 2.24
CA GLU A 6 -6.66 4.68 2.51
C GLU A 6 -6.96 3.49 1.60
N PHE A 7 -8.25 3.21 1.35
CA PHE A 7 -8.64 2.14 0.42
C PHE A 7 -8.19 2.45 -1.01
N ALA A 8 -8.37 3.68 -1.49
CA ALA A 8 -7.90 4.11 -2.81
C ALA A 8 -6.36 4.02 -2.93
N THR A 9 -5.64 4.43 -1.89
CA THR A 9 -4.17 4.30 -1.83
C THR A 9 -3.74 2.83 -1.83
N LEU A 10 -4.45 1.96 -1.12
CA LEU A 10 -4.17 0.51 -1.13
C LEU A 10 -4.41 -0.12 -2.51
N MET A 11 -5.45 0.31 -3.23
CA MET A 11 -5.69 -0.07 -4.62
C MET A 11 -4.58 0.45 -5.56
N LEU A 12 -4.10 1.68 -5.35
CA LEU A 12 -3.00 2.24 -6.12
C LEU A 12 -1.70 1.47 -5.90
N VAL A 13 -1.37 1.09 -4.66
CA VAL A 13 -0.22 0.22 -4.34
C VAL A 13 -0.32 -1.13 -5.06
N LYS A 14 -1.53 -1.67 -5.24
CA LYS A 14 -1.74 -2.93 -5.96
C LYS A 14 -1.49 -2.81 -7.47
N ASP A 15 -2.02 -1.75 -8.08
CA ASP A 15 -2.18 -1.66 -9.54
C ASP A 15 -1.12 -0.76 -10.20
N ALA A 16 -0.55 0.19 -9.46
CA ALA A 16 0.47 1.14 -9.95
C ALA A 16 1.35 1.68 -8.79
N PRO A 17 2.16 0.83 -8.12
CA PRO A 17 2.98 1.22 -6.98
C PRO A 17 3.97 2.36 -7.27
N GLU A 18 4.42 2.49 -8.53
CA GLU A 18 5.30 3.57 -8.99
C GLU A 18 4.64 4.97 -9.01
N GLN A 19 3.31 5.02 -8.95
CA GLN A 19 2.54 6.28 -8.92
C GLN A 19 2.21 6.73 -7.49
N VAL A 20 2.62 5.96 -6.49
CA VAL A 20 2.35 6.24 -5.09
C VAL A 20 3.37 7.25 -4.57
N GLU A 21 2.90 8.44 -4.21
CA GLU A 21 3.68 9.46 -3.51
C GLU A 21 4.08 8.97 -2.10
N LEU A 22 5.39 8.89 -1.83
CA LEU A 22 5.94 8.26 -0.62
C LEU A 22 5.66 9.04 0.68
N ASP A 23 5.28 10.32 0.59
CA ASP A 23 5.00 11.22 1.70
C ASP A 23 3.50 11.31 2.05
N ARG A 24 2.68 10.42 1.46
CA ARG A 24 1.24 10.38 1.75
C ARG A 24 0.96 9.86 3.17
N PRO A 25 0.15 10.58 3.97
CA PRO A 25 -0.20 10.15 5.32
C PRO A 25 -0.95 8.81 5.35
N ASP A 26 -1.71 8.50 4.28
CA ASP A 26 -2.41 7.23 4.15
C ASP A 26 -1.46 6.01 4.18
N LEU A 27 -0.21 6.17 3.73
CA LEU A 27 0.76 5.07 3.74
C LEU A 27 1.18 4.70 5.15
N GLU A 28 1.29 5.69 6.05
CA GLU A 28 1.62 5.42 7.46
C GLU A 28 0.54 4.55 8.10
N SER A 29 -0.73 4.90 7.92
CA SER A 29 -1.85 4.10 8.46
C SER A 29 -1.94 2.69 7.84
N LEU A 30 -1.61 2.54 6.55
CA LEU A 30 -1.56 1.23 5.89
C LEU A 30 -0.36 0.37 6.35
N LEU A 31 0.78 1.00 6.64
CA LEU A 31 1.96 0.35 7.23
C LEU A 31 1.67 -0.10 8.67
N GLU A 32 1.07 0.76 9.49
CA GLU A 32 0.64 0.45 10.86
C GLU A 32 -0.35 -0.72 10.88
N SER A 33 -1.26 -0.77 9.90
CA SER A 33 -2.22 -1.85 9.71
C SER A 33 -1.62 -3.12 9.08
N LYS A 34 -0.33 -3.10 8.73
CA LYS A 34 0.41 -4.21 8.08
C LYS A 34 -0.18 -4.65 6.76
N LEU A 35 -0.87 -3.77 6.04
CA LEU A 35 -1.45 -4.06 4.73
C LEU A 35 -0.43 -3.82 3.61
N ILE A 36 0.52 -2.92 3.84
CA ILE A 36 1.64 -2.68 2.94
C ILE A 36 2.97 -2.77 3.69
N GLU A 37 4.06 -2.89 2.94
CA GLU A 37 5.43 -2.78 3.43
C GLU A 37 6.30 -2.06 2.38
N TRP A 38 7.45 -1.56 2.82
CA TRP A 38 8.44 -0.99 1.92
C TRP A 38 9.32 -2.08 1.31
N GLU A 39 9.46 -2.07 0.00
CA GLU A 39 10.54 -2.78 -0.68
C GLU A 39 11.60 -1.81 -1.22
N GLU A 40 12.83 -2.27 -1.23
CA GLU A 40 13.93 -1.59 -1.89
C GLU A 40 14.09 -2.18 -3.29
N LEU A 41 13.92 -1.35 -4.30
CA LEU A 41 14.13 -1.72 -5.70
C LEU A 41 15.62 -1.85 -5.98
N GLU A 42 15.98 -2.55 -7.08
CA GLU A 42 17.38 -2.68 -7.51
C GLU A 42 18.05 -1.32 -7.78
N THR A 43 17.27 -0.27 -8.03
CA THR A 43 17.73 1.11 -8.19
C THR A 43 18.10 1.79 -6.87
N GLY A 44 17.86 1.14 -5.72
CA GLY A 44 17.98 1.72 -4.38
C GLY A 44 16.77 2.60 -3.98
N ALA A 45 15.76 2.73 -4.84
CA ALA A 45 14.54 3.45 -4.53
C ALA A 45 13.62 2.62 -3.61
N LYS A 46 12.87 3.29 -2.73
CA LYS A 46 11.81 2.64 -1.95
C LYS A 46 10.51 2.65 -2.72
N SER A 47 9.82 1.53 -2.73
CA SER A 47 8.49 1.37 -3.32
C SER A 47 7.55 0.70 -2.32
N PRO A 48 6.29 1.13 -2.19
CA PRO A 48 5.33 0.43 -1.35
C PRO A 48 4.84 -0.83 -2.08
N ARG A 49 4.63 -1.92 -1.35
CA ARG A 49 4.02 -3.14 -1.87
C ARG A 49 3.01 -3.73 -0.90
N LEU A 50 2.05 -4.50 -1.42
CA LEU A 50 1.11 -5.24 -0.59
C LEU A 50 1.81 -6.36 0.18
N THR A 51 1.52 -6.45 1.47
CA THR A 51 1.81 -7.66 2.25
C THR A 51 0.85 -8.79 1.85
N VAL A 52 1.11 -10.00 2.34
CA VAL A 52 0.15 -11.11 2.22
C VAL A 52 -1.21 -10.74 2.85
N GLN A 53 -1.20 -10.06 3.99
CA GLN A 53 -2.42 -9.60 4.66
C GLN A 53 -3.16 -8.55 3.82
N GLY A 54 -2.45 -7.59 3.21
CA GLY A 54 -3.03 -6.61 2.30
C GLY A 54 -3.73 -7.26 1.10
N LYS A 55 -3.11 -8.28 0.50
CA LYS A 55 -3.71 -9.05 -0.60
C LYS A 55 -5.01 -9.73 -0.18
N TYR A 56 -5.03 -10.42 0.96
CA TYR A 56 -6.25 -11.05 1.47
C TYR A 56 -7.34 -10.03 1.84
N PHE A 57 -6.95 -8.89 2.42
CA PHE A 57 -7.89 -7.82 2.74
C PHE A 57 -8.61 -7.34 1.48
N LEU A 58 -7.88 -7.03 0.42
CA LEU A 58 -8.47 -6.61 -0.87
C LEU A 58 -9.36 -7.70 -1.48
N GLN A 59 -8.96 -8.97 -1.40
CA GLN A 59 -9.78 -10.09 -1.88
C GLN A 59 -11.10 -10.27 -1.12
N ALA A 60 -11.15 -9.88 0.15
CA ALA A 60 -12.34 -10.04 0.99
C ALA A 60 -13.37 -8.90 0.81
N VAL A 61 -12.96 -7.77 0.24
CA VAL A 61 -13.79 -6.56 0.06
C VAL A 61 -14.12 -6.23 -1.40
N ALA A 62 -13.50 -6.95 -2.35
CA ALA A 62 -13.80 -6.90 -3.78
C ALA A 62 -14.84 -7.96 -4.16
#